data_AF-A0A0C2Z3C5-F1
#
_entry.id   AF-A0A0C2Z3C5-F1
#
_cell.length_a   1.000
_cell.length_b   1.000
_cell.length_c   1.000
_cell.angle_alpha   90.00
_cell.angle_beta   90.00
_cell.angle_gamma   90.00
#
_symmetry.space_group_name_H-M   'P 1'
#
loop_
_entity.id
_entity.type
_entity.pdbx_description
1 polymer ?
#
loop_
_entity_poly.entity_id
_entity_poly.type
_entity_poly.pdbx_seq_one_letter_code
_entity_poly.pdbx_strand_id
1 'polypeptide(L)'
;SSYEPRRHIWVSFKICAVPITWFSCVREFFNAIMGILVGKKCHYNGWKRRQVLHSDLSNSNAWMCIQSASSINAVPDWPPETDCNDYPQQPGMLGDWGMGQDISPGAKASCNHPGFITGTFPFQSAELLQGDQATHRLNHDLEALFWVVWIICVNVNRPFNNQRQW
;
A
#
# COMPACT_ATOMS: atom_id res chain seq x y z
N SER A 1 18.14 -27.88 26.40
CA SER A 1 17.37 -26.93 25.57
C SER A 1 18.22 -25.70 25.37
N SER A 2 18.92 -25.57 24.24
CA SER A 2 19.79 -24.41 23.97
C SER A 2 18.94 -23.27 23.43
N TYR A 3 18.88 -22.18 24.18
CA TYR A 3 18.20 -20.95 23.78
C TYR A 3 19.07 -20.26 22.71
N GLU A 4 18.69 -20.32 21.44
CA GLU A 4 19.32 -19.47 20.42
C GLU A 4 18.86 -18.02 20.64
N PRO A 5 19.78 -17.05 20.77
CA PRO A 5 19.41 -15.64 20.87
C PRO A 5 18.78 -15.21 19.54
N ARG A 6 17.50 -14.86 19.57
CA ARG A 6 16.79 -14.31 18.41
C ARG A 6 17.53 -13.07 17.93
N ARG A 7 18.06 -13.10 16.71
CA ARG A 7 18.65 -11.93 16.07
C ARG A 7 17.52 -11.07 15.53
N HIS A 8 17.37 -9.88 16.10
CA HIS A 8 16.45 -8.87 15.59
C HIS A 8 17.16 -8.03 14.52
N ILE A 9 16.54 -7.90 13.35
CA ILE A 9 16.99 -6.97 12.32
C ILE A 9 16.10 -5.73 12.41
N TRP A 10 16.74 -4.57 12.57
CA TRP A 10 16.06 -3.28 12.69
C TRP A 10 16.28 -2.51 11.39
N VAL A 11 15.18 -2.04 10.79
CA VAL A 11 15.23 -1.22 9.58
C VAL A 11 14.60 0.12 9.89
N SER A 12 15.36 1.19 9.73
CA SER A 12 14.90 2.57 9.93
C SER A 12 14.70 3.27 8.59
N PHE A 13 13.54 3.87 8.37
CA PHE A 13 13.24 4.65 7.18
C PHE A 13 13.28 6.14 7.49
N LYS A 14 13.78 6.95 6.55
CA LYS A 14 13.76 8.43 6.65
C LYS A 14 12.37 9.04 6.41
N ILE A 15 11.38 8.20 6.11
CA ILE A 15 10.06 8.61 5.63
C ILE A 15 9.09 8.40 6.78
N CYS A 16 8.35 9.46 7.12
CA CYS A 16 7.18 9.35 7.98
C CYS A 16 5.95 9.17 7.09
N ALA A 17 5.05 8.27 7.48
CA ALA A 17 3.83 8.04 6.73
C ALA A 17 2.70 7.58 7.66
N VAL A 18 1.46 7.84 7.26
CA VAL A 18 0.24 7.31 7.89
C VAL A 18 -0.44 6.31 6.95
N PRO A 19 -1.27 5.38 7.47
CA PRO A 19 -2.05 4.49 6.63
C PRO A 19 -2.90 5.27 5.63
N ILE A 20 -3.13 4.70 4.43
CA ILE A 20 -3.93 5.35 3.38
C ILE A 20 -5.34 5.71 3.83
N THR A 21 -5.89 5.08 4.88
CA THR A 21 -7.23 5.37 5.42
C THR A 21 -7.31 6.68 6.20
N TRP A 22 -6.20 7.37 6.42
CA TRP A 22 -6.12 8.62 7.19
C TRP A 22 -6.36 9.88 6.35
N PHE A 23 -6.86 9.75 5.11
CA PHE A 23 -7.18 10.89 4.26
C PHE A 23 -8.23 11.81 4.91
N SER A 24 -8.08 13.10 4.64
CA SER A 24 -8.94 14.17 5.15
C SER A 24 -10.16 14.40 4.26
N CYS A 25 -10.06 14.08 2.97
CA CYS A 25 -11.16 14.22 2.01
C CYS A 25 -11.01 13.27 0.82
N VAL A 26 -12.09 13.12 0.03
CA VAL A 26 -12.10 12.28 -1.18
C VAL A 26 -11.00 12.68 -2.16
N ARG A 27 -10.74 13.99 -2.29
CA ARG A 27 -9.70 14.49 -3.20
C ARG A 27 -8.30 14.10 -2.73
N GLU A 28 -8.00 14.25 -1.44
CA GLU A 28 -6.72 13.80 -0.87
C GLU A 28 -6.54 12.30 -1.04
N PHE A 29 -7.61 11.51 -0.82
CA PHE A 29 -7.59 10.08 -1.07
C PHE A 29 -7.20 9.75 -2.51
N PHE A 30 -7.87 10.32 -3.51
CA PHE A 30 -7.52 10.06 -4.91
C PHE A 30 -6.12 10.57 -5.28
N ASN A 31 -5.69 11.72 -4.73
CA ASN A 31 -4.32 12.19 -4.91
C ASN A 31 -3.29 11.21 -4.33
N ALA A 32 -3.58 10.61 -3.18
CA ALA A 32 -2.74 9.59 -2.58
C ALA A 32 -2.71 8.31 -3.43
N ILE A 33 -3.86 7.83 -3.93
CA ILE A 33 -3.92 6.68 -4.86
C ILE A 33 -3.10 6.96 -6.14
N MET A 34 -3.19 8.16 -6.71
CA MET A 34 -2.36 8.56 -7.84
C MET A 34 -0.87 8.61 -7.49
N GLY A 35 -0.53 9.05 -6.27
CA GLY A 35 0.84 8.98 -5.74
C GLY A 35 1.36 7.54 -5.65
N ILE A 36 0.53 6.61 -5.21
CA ILE A 36 0.81 5.17 -5.15
C ILE A 36 1.02 4.58 -6.54
N LEU A 37 0.23 4.99 -7.53
CA LEU A 37 0.33 4.48 -8.91
C LEU A 37 1.54 5.03 -9.66
N VAL A 38 1.67 6.37 -9.72
CA VAL A 38 2.57 7.07 -10.65
C VAL A 38 3.51 8.08 -9.99
N GLY A 39 3.45 8.24 -8.66
CA GLY A 39 4.30 9.18 -7.91
C GLY A 39 5.79 8.83 -7.88
N LYS A 40 6.56 9.44 -6.96
CA LYS A 40 8.00 9.15 -6.85
C LYS A 40 8.30 7.80 -6.17
N LYS A 41 7.45 7.37 -5.25
CA LYS A 41 7.58 6.12 -4.46
C LYS A 41 6.43 5.16 -4.77
N CYS A 42 6.25 4.92 -6.06
CA CYS A 42 5.03 4.33 -6.61
C CYS A 42 5.28 2.94 -7.20
N HIS A 43 4.17 2.27 -7.48
CA HIS A 43 4.11 1.01 -8.22
C HIS A 43 4.81 1.11 -9.58
N TYR A 44 4.50 2.15 -10.37
CA TYR A 44 5.08 2.31 -11.71
C TYR A 44 6.60 2.40 -11.70
N ASN A 45 7.21 3.07 -10.70
CA ASN A 45 8.66 3.13 -10.58
C ASN A 45 9.27 1.77 -10.20
N GLY A 46 8.62 1.01 -9.31
CA GLY A 46 9.01 -0.37 -8.99
C GLY A 46 9.00 -1.25 -10.24
N TRP A 47 7.86 -1.29 -10.92
CA TRP A 47 7.70 -2.13 -12.11
C TRP A 47 8.57 -1.67 -13.28
N LYS A 48 8.46 -0.40 -13.70
CA LYS A 48 9.10 0.08 -14.94
C LYS A 48 10.61 0.28 -14.80
N ARG A 49 11.08 0.80 -13.66
CA ARG A 49 12.49 1.19 -13.48
C ARG A 49 13.30 0.16 -12.71
N ARG A 50 12.66 -0.60 -11.81
CA ARG A 50 13.33 -1.60 -10.98
C ARG A 50 13.03 -3.03 -11.42
N GLN A 51 12.07 -3.23 -12.33
CA GLN A 51 11.61 -4.56 -12.74
C GLN A 51 11.18 -5.40 -11.53
N VAL A 52 10.44 -4.77 -10.61
CA VAL A 52 9.90 -5.44 -9.41
C VAL A 52 8.38 -5.28 -9.38
N LEU A 53 7.66 -6.39 -9.20
CA LEU A 53 6.24 -6.42 -8.84
C LEU A 53 6.09 -6.37 -7.32
N HIS A 54 5.03 -5.74 -6.81
CA HIS A 54 4.83 -5.58 -5.37
C HIS A 54 4.37 -6.88 -4.69
N SER A 55 3.38 -7.55 -5.28
CA SER A 55 2.83 -8.86 -4.86
C SER A 55 2.15 -8.94 -3.49
N ASP A 56 2.20 -7.88 -2.69
CA ASP A 56 1.41 -7.75 -1.46
C ASP A 56 0.77 -6.35 -1.34
N LEU A 57 0.05 -5.92 -2.37
CA LEU A 57 -0.68 -4.66 -2.34
C LEU A 57 -1.90 -4.78 -1.41
N SER A 58 -1.95 -3.90 -0.41
CA SER A 58 -2.98 -3.91 0.62
C SER A 58 -3.15 -2.51 1.23
N ASN A 59 -4.22 -2.31 1.99
CA ASN A 59 -4.41 -1.07 2.75
C ASN A 59 -3.38 -0.89 3.89
N SER A 60 -2.73 -1.97 4.35
CA SER A 60 -1.65 -1.88 5.34
C SER A 60 -0.30 -1.49 4.73
N ASN A 61 -0.12 -1.70 3.41
CA ASN A 61 1.10 -1.38 2.68
C ASN A 61 0.96 -0.11 1.82
N ALA A 62 -0.24 0.45 1.73
CA ALA A 62 -0.53 1.74 1.12
C ALA A 62 -0.51 2.85 2.18
N TRP A 63 0.34 3.87 2.00
CA TRP A 63 0.54 4.94 2.97
C TRP A 63 0.47 6.33 2.34
N MET A 64 0.21 7.36 3.15
CA MET A 64 0.35 8.78 2.78
C MET A 64 1.59 9.35 3.48
N CYS A 65 2.48 10.02 2.73
CA CYS A 65 3.67 10.61 3.30
C CYS A 65 3.32 11.86 4.12
N ILE A 66 3.81 11.91 5.36
CA ILE A 66 3.72 13.09 6.23
C ILE A 66 5.10 13.73 6.40
N GLN A 67 5.13 15.02 6.73
CA GLN A 67 6.37 15.75 6.90
C GLN A 67 7.19 15.26 8.10
N SER A 68 6.53 15.01 9.24
CA SER A 68 7.15 14.43 10.44
C SER A 68 6.12 13.67 11.28
N ALA A 69 6.60 12.77 12.15
CA ALA A 69 5.78 11.99 13.07
C ALA A 69 5.26 12.86 14.23
N SER A 70 4.28 13.71 13.93
CA SER A 70 3.57 14.54 14.90
C SER A 70 2.07 14.49 14.64
N SER A 71 1.27 14.72 15.69
CA SER A 71 -0.20 14.74 15.57
C SER A 71 -0.68 15.76 14.54
N ILE A 72 -0.10 16.97 14.54
CA ILE A 72 -0.45 18.04 13.59
C ILE A 72 -0.23 17.64 12.11
N ASN A 73 0.72 16.75 11.84
CA ASN A 73 1.01 16.27 10.48
C ASN A 73 0.24 15.00 10.11
N ALA A 74 -0.22 14.22 11.09
CA ALA A 74 -0.97 12.98 10.89
C ALA A 74 -2.49 13.21 10.86
N VAL A 75 -3.01 14.06 11.76
CA VAL A 75 -4.43 14.45 11.88
C VAL A 75 -4.44 15.93 12.25
N PRO A 76 -4.42 16.84 11.27
CA PRO A 76 -4.48 18.24 11.59
C PRO A 76 -5.88 18.60 12.09
N ASP A 77 -5.95 19.48 13.09
CA ASP A 77 -7.20 19.95 13.70
C ASP A 77 -7.85 20.99 12.77
N TRP A 78 -8.64 20.51 11.80
CA TRP A 78 -9.28 21.37 10.80
C TRP A 78 -10.69 21.79 11.23
N PRO A 79 -11.03 23.08 11.11
CA PRO A 79 -12.40 23.55 11.27
C PRO A 79 -13.37 22.77 10.37
N PRO A 80 -14.62 22.53 10.82
CA PRO A 80 -15.63 21.84 10.01
C PRO A 80 -15.96 22.54 8.67
N GLU A 81 -15.61 23.83 8.56
CA GLU A 81 -15.90 24.68 7.41
C GLU A 81 -14.75 24.76 6.40
N THR A 82 -13.65 24.03 6.63
CA THR A 82 -12.47 24.04 5.75
C THR A 82 -12.80 23.42 4.39
N ASP A 83 -12.56 24.17 3.30
CA ASP A 83 -12.77 23.69 1.94
C ASP A 83 -11.87 22.48 1.67
N CYS A 84 -12.36 21.53 0.86
CA CYS A 84 -11.54 20.46 0.33
C CYS A 84 -10.20 20.97 -0.26
N ASN A 85 -10.21 22.19 -0.82
CA ASN A 85 -9.08 22.94 -1.35
C ASN A 85 -7.93 23.14 -0.37
N ASP A 86 -8.24 23.29 0.91
CA ASP A 86 -7.29 23.68 1.94
C ASP A 86 -6.65 22.48 2.65
N TYR A 87 -7.15 21.25 2.43
CA TYR A 87 -6.51 20.07 3.00
C TYR A 87 -5.12 19.84 2.40
N PRO A 88 -4.17 19.36 3.22
CA PRO A 88 -2.85 18.99 2.76
C PRO A 88 -2.96 17.93 1.65
N GLN A 89 -2.15 18.06 0.61
CA GLN A 89 -2.07 17.05 -0.44
C GLN A 89 -0.90 16.12 -0.11
N GLN A 90 -1.16 15.15 0.78
CA GLN A 90 -0.14 14.18 1.16
C GLN A 90 0.07 13.17 0.02
N PRO A 91 1.29 13.03 -0.53
CA PRO A 91 1.53 12.11 -1.62
C PRO A 91 1.50 10.68 -1.10
N GLY A 92 0.76 9.81 -1.82
CA GLY A 92 0.75 8.39 -1.51
C GLY A 92 2.05 7.69 -1.88
N MET A 93 2.32 6.58 -1.18
CA MET A 93 3.45 5.70 -1.43
C MET A 93 3.12 4.25 -1.11
N LEU A 94 3.90 3.34 -1.70
CA LEU A 94 3.90 1.93 -1.32
C LEU A 94 5.04 1.62 -0.35
N GLY A 95 4.66 1.02 0.78
CA GLY A 95 5.54 0.41 1.76
C GLY A 95 5.75 -1.08 1.51
N ASP A 96 6.47 -1.73 2.41
CA ASP A 96 6.64 -3.18 2.50
C ASP A 96 6.81 -3.95 1.17
N TRP A 97 8.02 -3.91 0.63
CA TRP A 97 8.41 -4.66 -0.56
C TRP A 97 8.96 -6.05 -0.23
N GLY A 98 8.70 -6.58 0.99
CA GLY A 98 9.23 -7.87 1.43
C GLY A 98 8.78 -9.06 0.57
N MET A 99 7.61 -8.95 -0.04
CA MET A 99 7.05 -9.92 -0.99
C MET A 99 7.29 -9.55 -2.46
N GLY A 100 8.10 -8.52 -2.71
CA GLY A 100 8.37 -8.02 -4.06
C GLY A 100 9.04 -9.08 -4.93
N GLN A 101 8.58 -9.21 -6.18
CA GLN A 101 9.09 -10.20 -7.14
C GLN A 101 9.94 -9.51 -8.21
N ASP A 102 11.21 -9.91 -8.30
CA ASP A 102 12.11 -9.49 -9.37
C ASP A 102 11.73 -10.18 -10.69
N ILE A 103 11.39 -9.37 -11.68
CA ILE A 103 11.01 -9.81 -13.03
C ILE A 103 12.07 -9.41 -14.08
N SER A 104 13.28 -9.05 -13.64
CA SER A 104 14.39 -8.77 -14.53
C SER A 104 14.86 -10.03 -15.28
N PRO A 105 15.38 -9.90 -16.52
CA PRO A 105 15.89 -11.04 -17.27
C PRO A 105 17.00 -11.76 -16.49
N GLY A 106 16.82 -13.05 -16.23
CA GLY A 106 17.80 -13.86 -15.49
C GLY A 106 17.63 -13.84 -13.97
N ALA A 107 16.64 -13.12 -13.45
CA ALA A 107 16.21 -13.31 -12.06
C ALA A 107 15.85 -14.79 -11.86
N LYS A 108 16.37 -15.39 -10.79
CA LYS A 108 15.86 -16.70 -10.35
C LYS A 108 14.41 -16.46 -10.01
N ALA A 109 13.49 -17.14 -10.70
CA ALA A 109 12.08 -17.12 -10.32
C ALA A 109 12.03 -17.42 -8.81
N SER A 110 11.74 -16.39 -8.00
CA SER A 110 11.43 -16.62 -6.60
C SER A 110 10.30 -17.62 -6.64
N CYS A 111 10.49 -18.75 -5.99
CA CYS A 111 9.61 -19.89 -6.05
C CYS A 111 8.15 -19.44 -5.89
N ASN A 112 7.42 -19.34 -7.00
CA ASN A 112 5.98 -19.49 -7.00
C ASN A 112 5.75 -20.95 -6.59
N HIS A 113 5.86 -21.23 -5.29
CA HIS A 113 5.45 -22.51 -4.76
C HIS A 113 3.98 -22.65 -5.16
N PRO A 114 3.61 -23.66 -5.97
CA PRO A 114 2.22 -23.87 -6.32
C PRO A 114 1.42 -24.00 -5.01
N GLY A 115 0.48 -23.08 -4.79
CA GLY A 115 -0.33 -23.02 -3.57
C GLY A 115 0.09 -22.02 -2.49
N PHE A 116 1.16 -21.23 -2.67
CA PHE A 116 1.42 -20.09 -1.78
C PHE A 116 0.54 -18.90 -2.18
N ILE A 117 -0.57 -18.73 -1.46
CA ILE A 117 -1.34 -17.50 -1.43
C ILE A 117 -0.43 -16.43 -0.80
N THR A 118 0.25 -15.65 -1.64
CA THR A 118 1.03 -14.49 -1.20
C THR A 118 0.18 -13.25 -1.30
N GLY A 119 0.10 -12.49 -0.21
CA GLY A 119 -0.65 -11.25 -0.17
C GLY A 119 -1.71 -11.25 0.92
N THR A 120 -2.26 -10.07 1.17
CA THR A 120 -3.31 -9.89 2.18
C THR A 120 -4.68 -10.29 1.58
N PHE A 121 -5.34 -11.28 2.20
CA PHE A 121 -6.45 -12.08 1.65
C PHE A 121 -7.67 -11.36 1.04
N PRO A 122 -8.05 -10.09 1.35
CA PRO A 122 -9.11 -9.41 0.59
C PRO A 122 -8.63 -8.67 -0.67
N PHE A 123 -7.32 -8.59 -0.93
CA PHE A 123 -6.77 -7.81 -2.04
C PHE A 123 -6.13 -8.66 -3.14
N GLN A 124 -6.01 -9.97 -2.94
CA GLN A 124 -5.41 -10.84 -3.93
C GLN A 124 -6.27 -10.92 -5.20
N SER A 125 -5.63 -10.99 -6.38
CA SER A 125 -6.36 -11.08 -7.64
C SER A 125 -7.14 -12.38 -7.78
N ALA A 126 -8.26 -12.34 -8.51
CA ALA A 126 -9.12 -13.50 -8.72
C ALA A 126 -8.36 -14.69 -9.35
N GLU A 127 -7.46 -14.41 -10.29
CA GLU A 127 -6.64 -15.44 -10.94
C GLU A 127 -5.70 -16.16 -9.96
N LEU A 128 -5.06 -15.42 -9.04
CA LEU A 128 -4.20 -16.01 -8.01
C LEU A 128 -5.00 -16.80 -6.97
N LEU A 129 -6.25 -16.42 -6.71
CA LEU A 129 -7.15 -17.14 -5.82
C LEU A 129 -7.68 -18.45 -6.43
N GLN A 130 -7.80 -18.54 -7.76
CA GLN A 130 -8.28 -19.74 -8.45
C GLN A 130 -7.29 -20.91 -8.40
N GLY A 131 -6.04 -20.68 -7.96
CA GLY A 131 -5.10 -21.75 -7.62
C GLY A 131 -4.46 -22.45 -8.81
N ASP A 132 -4.78 -22.04 -10.04
CA ASP A 132 -3.95 -22.36 -11.19
C ASP A 132 -2.57 -21.73 -10.98
N GLN A 133 -1.52 -22.31 -11.55
CA GLN A 133 -0.12 -21.91 -11.36
C GLN A 133 0.21 -20.53 -12.00
N ALA A 134 -0.64 -19.54 -11.76
CA ALA A 134 -0.55 -18.20 -12.28
C ALA A 134 0.66 -17.51 -11.68
N THR A 135 1.65 -17.29 -12.52
CA THR A 135 2.76 -16.39 -12.20
C THR A 135 2.22 -14.99 -11.92
N HIS A 136 2.72 -14.35 -10.86
CA HIS A 136 2.33 -12.98 -10.55
C HIS A 136 2.69 -12.01 -11.68
N ARG A 137 1.80 -11.08 -11.99
CA ARG A 137 1.94 -10.14 -13.11
C ARG A 137 1.48 -8.75 -12.70
N LEU A 138 1.82 -7.77 -13.53
CA LEU A 138 1.42 -6.38 -13.35
C LEU A 138 -0.10 -6.23 -13.11
N ASN A 139 -0.93 -6.97 -13.87
CA ASN A 139 -2.39 -6.88 -13.73
C ASN A 139 -2.87 -7.31 -12.34
N HIS A 140 -2.17 -8.22 -11.65
CA HIS A 140 -2.55 -8.64 -10.31
C HIS A 140 -2.29 -7.54 -9.27
N ASP A 141 -1.18 -6.81 -9.38
CA ASP A 141 -0.93 -5.64 -8.54
C ASP A 141 -1.98 -4.54 -8.77
N LEU A 142 -2.36 -4.28 -10.02
CA LEU A 142 -3.39 -3.29 -10.35
C LEU A 142 -4.78 -3.71 -9.85
N GLU A 143 -5.12 -4.99 -9.94
CA GLU A 143 -6.35 -5.53 -9.38
C GLU A 143 -6.37 -5.42 -7.85
N ALA A 144 -5.25 -5.73 -7.18
CA ALA A 144 -5.13 -5.55 -5.74
C ALA A 144 -5.33 -4.09 -5.32
N LEU A 145 -4.77 -3.14 -6.07
CA LEU A 145 -5.01 -1.72 -5.81
C LEU A 145 -6.49 -1.33 -6.02
N PHE A 146 -7.15 -1.88 -7.04
CA PHE A 146 -8.58 -1.68 -7.22
C PHE A 146 -9.36 -2.15 -5.98
N TRP A 147 -9.05 -3.34 -5.44
CA TRP A 147 -9.68 -3.85 -4.23
C TRP A 147 -9.41 -2.97 -3.01
N VAL A 148 -8.20 -2.42 -2.87
CA VAL A 148 -7.87 -1.43 -1.82
C VAL A 148 -8.79 -0.21 -1.92
N VAL A 149 -8.92 0.37 -3.12
CA VAL A 149 -9.78 1.54 -3.34
C VAL A 149 -11.24 1.21 -3.03
N TRP A 150 -11.74 0.10 -3.56
CA TRP A 150 -13.11 -0.34 -3.35
C TRP A 150 -13.43 -0.53 -1.86
N ILE A 151 -12.62 -1.32 -1.15
CA ILE A 151 -12.82 -1.63 0.27
C ILE A 151 -12.79 -0.36 1.12
N ILE A 152 -11.87 0.57 0.83
CA ILE A 152 -11.83 1.85 1.54
C ILE A 152 -13.09 2.67 1.28
N CYS A 153 -13.52 2.82 0.02
CA CYS A 153 -14.70 3.59 -0.35
C CYS A 153 -16.00 3.04 0.27
N VAL A 154 -16.12 1.73 0.46
CA VAL A 154 -17.32 1.12 1.07
C VAL A 154 -17.27 1.08 2.60
N ASN A 155 -16.09 1.17 3.22
CA ASN A 155 -15.93 1.05 4.69
C ASN A 155 -15.55 2.35 5.40
N VAL A 156 -15.09 3.38 4.70
CA VAL A 156 -14.72 4.67 5.30
C VAL A 156 -15.78 5.71 4.95
N ASN A 157 -16.39 6.33 5.97
CA ASN A 157 -17.48 7.29 5.79
C ASN A 157 -17.08 8.74 6.06
N ARG A 158 -15.94 8.94 6.71
CA ARG A 158 -15.49 10.25 7.18
C ARG A 158 -13.96 10.33 7.18
N PRO A 159 -13.40 11.55 7.23
CA PRO A 159 -11.97 11.78 7.33
C PRO A 159 -11.30 10.99 8.47
N PHE A 160 -9.99 10.76 8.35
CA PHE A 160 -9.15 10.23 9.44
C PHE A 160 -9.60 8.86 9.97
N ASN A 161 -9.77 7.90 9.07
CA ASN A 161 -10.07 6.50 9.41
C ASN A 161 -11.40 6.31 10.17
N ASN A 162 -12.35 7.23 10.04
CA ASN A 162 -13.69 7.06 10.58
C ASN A 162 -14.46 6.04 9.74
N GLN A 163 -14.53 4.82 10.28
CA GLN A 163 -15.21 3.69 9.65
C GLN A 163 -16.73 3.82 9.70
N ARG A 164 -17.43 3.19 8.75
CA ARG A 164 -18.88 2.98 8.87
C ARG A 164 -19.12 2.07 10.08
N GLN A 165 -19.89 2.54 11.05
CA GLN A 165 -20.45 1.65 12.07
C GLN A 165 -21.58 0.86 11.39
N TRP A 166 -21.53 -0.46 11.54
CA TRP A 166 -22.59 -1.38 11.09
C TRP A 166 -23.52 -1.65 12.27
#